data_AF-A0A7C0ZDD4-F1
#
_entry.id   AF-A0A7C0ZDD4-F1
#
_cell.length_a   1.000
_cell.length_b   1.000
_cell.length_c   1.000
_cell.angle_alpha   90.00
_cell.angle_beta   90.00
_cell.angle_gamma   90.00
#
_symmetry.space_group_name_H-M   'P 1'
#
loop_
_entity.id
_entity.type
_entity.pdbx_description
1 polymer ?
#
loop_
_entity_poly.entity_id
_entity_poly.type
_entity_poly.pdbx_seq_one_letter_code
_entity_poly.pdbx_strand_id
1 'polypeptide(L)'
;MKITRRNFLKIAGLGMLFGGFPRLFGGELEHSERYHFWKNGKFRQTTVDTSDIERDIIRAKIGRRWRTYKVRELPDPFMEWNTKRRLETLDNIMKGKPPELAGPHSGMIASYGVRRKDSQFTLNNAVKGIGFVPKKEYIKEKIEYMKKTYKGSMKTKLDFLRSLYEHPEILNKKLQVSLELYTTPDFETHSFLNLMANPIATIVFLDIPSYEIRTIARVIHPEDPDASDYEKDCVEYTNLIHSYFHGEFPKKFIGLLFYIIEVFDNTPGKKSALGQRIIP
;
A
#
# COMPACT_ATOMS: atom_id res chain seq x y z
N MET A 1 15.81 -0.76 -32.30
CA MET A 1 16.03 -2.08 -31.67
C MET A 1 14.75 -2.48 -30.94
N LYS A 2 13.99 -3.47 -31.42
CA LYS A 2 12.70 -3.90 -30.84
C LYS A 2 12.96 -4.66 -29.53
N ILE A 3 12.63 -4.05 -28.40
CA ILE A 3 12.71 -4.70 -27.09
C ILE A 3 11.44 -5.55 -26.90
N THR A 4 11.59 -6.86 -26.78
CA THR A 4 10.48 -7.81 -26.61
C THR A 4 10.01 -7.86 -25.14
N ARG A 5 8.77 -8.32 -24.89
CA ARG A 5 8.14 -8.47 -23.54
C ARG A 5 9.03 -9.18 -22.51
N ARG A 6 9.96 -10.05 -22.94
CA ARG A 6 10.93 -10.73 -22.07
C ARG A 6 12.00 -9.81 -21.47
N ASN A 7 12.36 -8.73 -22.16
CA ASN A 7 13.32 -7.75 -21.66
C ASN A 7 12.67 -6.74 -20.68
N PHE A 8 11.35 -6.54 -20.74
CA PHE A 8 10.59 -5.68 -19.83
C PHE A 8 10.54 -6.22 -18.39
N LEU A 9 10.39 -7.55 -18.23
CA LEU A 9 10.37 -8.20 -16.91
C LEU A 9 11.72 -8.13 -16.19
N LYS A 10 12.85 -8.12 -16.93
CA LYS A 10 14.18 -7.92 -16.34
C LYS A 10 14.40 -6.49 -15.83
N ILE A 11 13.72 -5.51 -16.41
CA ILE A 11 13.83 -4.10 -16.03
C ILE A 11 12.89 -3.75 -14.87
N ALA A 12 11.68 -4.33 -14.82
CA ALA A 12 10.74 -4.09 -13.73
C ALA A 12 11.24 -4.59 -12.36
N GLY A 13 12.02 -5.68 -12.32
CA GLY A 13 12.66 -6.17 -11.09
C GLY A 13 13.82 -5.30 -10.59
N LEU A 14 14.49 -4.56 -11.47
CA LEU A 14 15.59 -3.64 -11.13
C LEU A 14 15.13 -2.19 -10.94
N GLY A 15 14.01 -1.78 -11.54
CA GLY A 15 13.48 -0.42 -11.48
C GLY A 15 13.03 0.01 -10.08
N MET A 16 12.68 -0.94 -9.21
CA MET A 16 12.43 -0.65 -7.79
C MET A 16 13.70 -0.25 -7.01
N LEU A 17 14.89 -0.57 -7.53
CA LEU A 17 16.17 -0.26 -6.87
C LEU A 17 16.88 0.99 -7.42
N PHE A 18 16.54 1.47 -8.63
CA PHE A 18 17.34 2.51 -9.32
C PHE A 18 16.55 3.61 -10.03
N GLY A 19 15.39 4.03 -9.52
CA GLY A 19 14.78 5.35 -9.80
C GLY A 19 14.42 5.71 -11.26
N GLY A 20 14.72 4.84 -12.23
CA GLY A 20 14.38 5.03 -13.64
C GLY A 20 13.08 4.33 -13.96
N PHE A 21 11.97 5.06 -14.04
CA PHE A 21 10.75 4.53 -14.65
C PHE A 21 10.92 4.54 -16.17
N PRO A 22 10.85 3.38 -16.85
CA PRO A 22 10.57 3.38 -18.29
C PRO A 22 9.23 4.07 -18.50
N ARG A 23 9.09 4.89 -19.57
CA ARG A 23 7.77 5.32 -20.05
C ARG A 23 6.91 4.08 -20.21
N LEU A 24 5.92 3.91 -19.33
CA LEU A 24 4.89 2.91 -19.50
C LEU A 24 4.07 3.36 -20.69
N PHE A 25 4.18 2.64 -21.80
CA PHE A 25 3.23 2.74 -22.91
C PHE A 25 1.92 2.10 -22.44
N GLY A 26 1.20 2.85 -21.62
CA GLY A 26 -0.21 2.64 -21.36
C GLY A 26 -1.03 3.11 -22.55
N GLY A 27 -2.08 2.38 -22.91
CA GLY A 27 -2.99 2.77 -23.97
C GLY A 27 -4.45 2.62 -23.55
N GLU A 28 -5.33 2.81 -24.53
CA GLU A 28 -6.78 2.70 -24.33
C GLU A 28 -7.24 1.36 -23.75
N LEU A 29 -6.41 0.31 -23.89
CA LEU A 29 -6.72 -1.06 -23.47
C LEU A 29 -6.64 -1.28 -21.95
N GLU A 30 -5.87 -0.44 -21.26
CA GLU A 30 -5.69 -0.48 -19.81
C GLU A 30 -6.88 0.12 -19.04
N HIS A 31 -7.80 0.76 -19.75
CA HIS A 31 -8.98 1.42 -19.18
C HIS A 31 -10.17 0.47 -19.03
N SER A 32 -11.14 0.89 -18.23
CA SER A 32 -12.48 0.29 -18.22
C SER A 32 -13.31 0.73 -19.43
N GLU A 33 -14.19 -0.14 -19.93
CA GLU A 33 -15.24 0.25 -20.88
C GLU A 33 -16.40 0.99 -20.20
N ARG A 34 -16.61 0.76 -18.90
CA ARG A 34 -17.84 1.15 -18.19
C ARG A 34 -17.63 2.27 -17.17
N TYR A 35 -16.42 2.39 -16.64
CA TYR A 35 -16.12 3.32 -15.57
C TYR A 35 -15.12 4.37 -16.02
N HIS A 36 -15.43 5.63 -15.73
CA HIS A 36 -14.55 6.77 -15.94
C HIS A 36 -14.40 7.49 -14.60
N PHE A 37 -13.30 7.22 -13.89
CA PHE A 37 -13.08 7.76 -12.55
C PHE A 37 -12.44 9.15 -12.56
N TRP A 38 -11.77 9.50 -13.66
CA TRP A 38 -11.03 10.76 -13.77
C TRP A 38 -11.92 11.91 -14.22
N LYS A 39 -11.77 13.04 -13.53
CA LYS A 39 -12.33 14.34 -13.87
C LYS A 39 -11.25 15.40 -13.69
N ASN A 40 -10.83 16.04 -14.79
CA ASN A 40 -9.77 17.06 -14.80
C ASN A 40 -8.47 16.60 -14.11
N GLY A 41 -8.03 15.37 -14.41
CA GLY A 41 -6.81 14.79 -13.83
C GLY A 41 -6.91 14.34 -12.37
N LYS A 42 -8.10 14.41 -11.76
CA LYS A 42 -8.36 13.97 -10.38
C LYS A 42 -9.43 12.89 -10.35
N PHE A 43 -9.56 12.18 -9.24
CA PHE A 43 -10.69 11.27 -9.01
C PHE A 43 -11.14 11.35 -7.55
N ARG A 44 -12.32 10.80 -7.29
CA ARG A 44 -12.85 10.58 -5.94
C ARG A 44 -13.42 9.17 -5.85
N GLN A 45 -13.01 8.42 -4.83
CA GLN A 45 -13.62 7.14 -4.53
C GLN A 45 -14.93 7.38 -3.76
N THR A 46 -16.03 6.86 -4.28
CA THR A 46 -17.37 7.04 -3.69
C THR A 46 -17.93 5.74 -3.09
N THR A 47 -17.08 4.72 -2.98
CA THR A 47 -17.44 3.38 -2.51
C THR A 47 -16.99 3.12 -1.08
N VAL A 48 -16.35 4.10 -0.43
CA VAL A 48 -15.89 4.04 0.97
C VAL A 48 -16.34 5.31 1.68
N ASP A 49 -16.75 5.15 2.92
CA ASP A 49 -17.15 6.22 3.82
C ASP A 49 -16.43 6.01 5.17
N THR A 50 -15.58 6.97 5.51
CA THR A 50 -14.70 7.00 6.70
C THR A 50 -15.17 8.01 7.75
N SER A 51 -16.40 8.53 7.67
CA SER A 51 -16.91 9.55 8.61
C SER A 51 -16.84 9.12 10.08
N ASP A 52 -17.02 7.84 10.36
CA ASP A 52 -17.03 7.25 11.71
C ASP A 52 -15.73 6.50 12.06
N ILE A 53 -14.63 6.79 11.36
CA ILE A 53 -13.38 6.03 11.52
C ILE A 53 -12.77 6.16 12.92
N GLU A 54 -12.98 7.28 13.60
CA GLU A 54 -12.56 7.51 14.99
C GLU A 54 -13.29 6.59 15.99
N ARG A 55 -14.43 6.01 15.59
CA ARG A 55 -15.16 4.96 16.34
C ARG A 55 -14.81 3.55 15.86
N ASP A 56 -13.77 3.44 15.02
CA ASP A 56 -13.37 2.26 14.26
C ASP A 56 -14.49 1.70 13.38
N ILE A 57 -15.34 2.56 12.84
CA ILE A 57 -16.42 2.15 11.95
C ILE A 57 -16.09 2.66 10.55
N ILE A 58 -16.13 1.75 9.58
CA ILE A 58 -15.97 2.09 8.16
C ILE A 58 -17.13 1.48 7.37
N ARG A 59 -17.64 2.24 6.40
CA ARG A 59 -18.69 1.78 5.51
C ARG A 59 -18.14 1.61 4.11
N ALA A 60 -18.54 0.53 3.45
CA ALA A 60 -18.11 0.20 2.11
C ALA A 60 -19.29 -0.22 1.25
N LYS A 61 -19.31 0.25 0.00
CA LYS A 61 -20.29 -0.13 -1.01
C LYS A 61 -19.76 -1.35 -1.77
N ILE A 62 -20.40 -2.49 -1.55
CA ILE A 62 -20.05 -3.76 -2.19
C ILE A 62 -21.20 -4.15 -3.11
N GLY A 63 -20.93 -4.11 -4.42
CA GLY A 63 -21.97 -4.15 -5.43
C GLY A 63 -22.92 -2.96 -5.27
N ARG A 64 -24.20 -3.24 -4.95
CA ARG A 64 -25.23 -2.21 -4.78
C ARG A 64 -25.54 -1.87 -3.32
N ARG A 65 -24.91 -2.55 -2.35
CA ARG A 65 -25.26 -2.42 -0.92
C ARG A 65 -24.12 -1.79 -0.15
N TRP A 66 -24.46 -0.83 0.70
CA TRP A 66 -23.56 -0.38 1.76
C TRP A 66 -23.55 -1.41 2.88
N ARG A 67 -22.35 -1.70 3.38
CA ARG A 67 -22.12 -2.54 4.55
C ARG A 67 -21.24 -1.79 5.53
N THR A 68 -21.47 -2.03 6.80
CA THR A 68 -20.70 -1.46 7.90
C THR A 68 -19.73 -2.51 8.41
N TYR A 69 -18.49 -2.10 8.64
CA TYR A 69 -17.44 -2.93 9.18
C TYR A 69 -16.85 -2.23 10.41
N LYS A 70 -16.45 -3.03 11.39
CA LYS A 70 -15.64 -2.54 12.50
C LYS A 70 -14.17 -2.79 12.14
N VAL A 71 -13.35 -1.75 12.19
CA VAL A 71 -11.91 -1.81 11.98
C VAL A 71 -11.24 -2.48 13.19
N ARG A 72 -10.17 -3.23 12.94
CA ARG A 72 -9.42 -3.98 13.95
C ARG A 72 -7.97 -3.54 13.98
N GLU A 73 -7.31 -3.85 15.09
CA GLU A 73 -5.86 -3.74 15.17
C GLU A 73 -5.20 -5.02 14.65
N LEU A 74 -4.02 -4.85 14.05
CA LEU A 74 -3.12 -5.95 13.78
C LEU A 74 -2.68 -6.60 15.10
N PRO A 75 -2.68 -7.94 15.18
CA PRO A 75 -2.34 -8.65 16.40
C PRO A 75 -0.83 -8.54 16.68
N ASP A 76 -0.44 -8.62 17.94
CA ASP A 76 0.96 -8.45 18.34
C ASP A 76 1.93 -9.44 17.63
N PRO A 77 1.61 -10.73 17.42
CA PRO A 77 2.47 -11.62 16.63
C PRO A 77 2.74 -11.14 15.21
N PHE A 78 1.73 -10.50 14.57
CA PHE A 78 1.93 -9.89 13.25
C PHE A 78 2.90 -8.71 13.36
N MET A 79 2.69 -7.84 14.35
CA MET A 79 3.52 -6.65 14.55
C MET A 79 4.97 -7.02 14.85
N GLU A 80 5.20 -7.97 15.75
CA GLU A 80 6.53 -8.47 16.12
C GLU A 80 7.29 -9.04 14.92
N TRP A 81 6.65 -9.93 14.14
CA TRP A 81 7.26 -10.45 12.92
C TRP A 81 7.58 -9.32 11.94
N ASN A 82 6.63 -8.43 11.71
CA ASN A 82 6.75 -7.38 10.70
C ASN A 82 7.88 -6.39 11.05
N THR A 83 7.91 -5.87 12.28
CA THR A 83 8.95 -4.91 12.69
C THR A 83 10.31 -5.57 12.79
N LYS A 84 10.41 -6.80 13.34
CA LYS A 84 11.67 -7.54 13.40
C LYS A 84 12.28 -7.75 12.01
N ARG A 85 11.51 -8.26 11.04
CA ARG A 85 11.98 -8.49 9.67
C ARG A 85 12.37 -7.19 8.95
N ARG A 86 11.68 -6.08 9.24
CA ARG A 86 12.07 -4.76 8.72
C ARG A 86 13.37 -4.27 9.32
N LEU A 87 13.59 -4.43 10.63
CA LEU A 87 14.85 -4.09 11.29
C LEU A 87 16.01 -4.91 10.71
N GLU A 88 15.83 -6.21 10.52
CA GLU A 88 16.81 -7.09 9.87
C GLU A 88 17.11 -6.63 8.42
N THR A 89 16.08 -6.18 7.69
CA THR A 89 16.24 -5.63 6.33
C THR A 89 17.07 -4.35 6.35
N LEU A 90 16.83 -3.45 7.29
CA LEU A 90 17.62 -2.22 7.46
C LEU A 90 19.07 -2.54 7.83
N ASP A 91 19.32 -3.51 8.73
CA ASP A 91 20.67 -3.99 9.06
C ASP A 91 21.40 -4.54 7.83
N ASN A 92 20.69 -5.29 6.98
CA ASN A 92 21.24 -5.86 5.76
C ASN A 92 21.61 -4.77 4.74
N ILE A 93 20.74 -3.76 4.56
CA ILE A 93 21.02 -2.61 3.69
C ILE A 93 22.25 -1.85 4.17
N MET A 94 22.40 -1.63 5.49
CA MET A 94 23.59 -1.00 6.06
C MET A 94 24.88 -1.79 5.81
N LYS A 95 24.77 -3.12 5.69
CA LYS A 95 25.88 -4.02 5.35
C LYS A 95 26.09 -4.17 3.84
N GLY A 96 25.40 -3.39 3.01
CA GLY A 96 25.49 -3.44 1.55
C GLY A 96 24.81 -4.66 0.91
N LYS A 97 23.97 -5.38 1.64
CA LYS A 97 23.21 -6.52 1.11
C LYS A 97 21.91 -6.02 0.45
N PRO A 98 21.52 -6.58 -0.71
CA PRO A 98 20.26 -6.23 -1.33
C PRO A 98 19.07 -6.66 -0.45
N PRO A 99 17.98 -5.89 -0.43
CA PRO A 99 16.76 -6.30 0.27
C PRO A 99 16.13 -7.52 -0.39
N GLU A 100 15.48 -8.36 0.41
CA GLU A 100 14.68 -9.47 -0.08
C GLU A 100 13.37 -8.97 -0.69
N LEU A 101 12.88 -9.65 -1.74
CA LEU A 101 11.58 -9.34 -2.32
C LEU A 101 10.44 -9.85 -1.44
N ALA A 102 10.65 -10.95 -0.71
CA ALA A 102 9.69 -11.55 0.20
C ALA A 102 9.67 -10.81 1.55
N GLY A 103 8.66 -11.08 2.39
CA GLY A 103 8.56 -10.48 3.72
C GLY A 103 7.56 -9.32 3.85
N PRO A 104 7.60 -8.59 4.98
CA PRO A 104 6.53 -7.69 5.40
C PRO A 104 6.38 -6.41 4.57
N HIS A 105 7.37 -6.07 3.74
CA HIS A 105 7.28 -4.93 2.85
C HIS A 105 6.53 -5.25 1.55
N SER A 106 6.48 -6.52 1.13
CA SER A 106 5.89 -6.91 -0.14
C SER A 106 4.57 -7.64 0.09
N GLY A 107 3.47 -6.89 0.04
CA GLY A 107 2.13 -7.46 0.11
C GLY A 107 1.61 -7.82 -1.27
N MET A 108 1.11 -9.05 -1.42
CA MET A 108 0.35 -9.49 -2.59
C MET A 108 -1.12 -9.10 -2.40
N ILE A 109 -1.55 -8.06 -3.10
CA ILE A 109 -2.90 -7.51 -2.98
C ILE A 109 -3.81 -8.16 -4.02
N ALA A 110 -4.71 -9.01 -3.56
CA ALA A 110 -5.83 -9.51 -4.34
C ALA A 110 -7.00 -8.53 -4.28
N SER A 111 -7.49 -8.10 -5.45
CA SER A 111 -8.69 -7.26 -5.58
C SER A 111 -9.51 -7.66 -6.81
N TYR A 112 -10.81 -7.36 -6.78
CA TYR A 112 -11.71 -7.66 -7.89
C TYR A 112 -12.74 -6.55 -8.09
N GLY A 113 -13.15 -6.31 -9.33
CA GLY A 113 -14.19 -5.34 -9.62
C GLY A 113 -14.41 -5.15 -11.12
N VAL A 114 -13.55 -4.36 -11.75
CA VAL A 114 -13.74 -3.84 -13.09
C VAL A 114 -12.84 -4.58 -14.07
N ARG A 115 -13.41 -4.96 -15.22
CA ARG A 115 -12.65 -5.54 -16.32
C ARG A 115 -11.90 -4.44 -17.09
N ARG A 116 -10.62 -4.64 -17.35
CA ARG A 116 -9.83 -3.87 -18.34
C ARG A 116 -10.13 -4.37 -19.75
N LYS A 117 -10.02 -3.51 -20.77
CA LYS A 117 -10.25 -3.92 -22.17
C LYS A 117 -9.27 -4.99 -22.67
N ASP A 118 -8.07 -5.07 -22.10
CA ASP A 118 -7.07 -6.11 -22.44
C ASP A 118 -7.24 -7.45 -21.71
N SER A 119 -8.28 -7.61 -20.88
CA SER A 119 -8.44 -8.79 -20.02
C SER A 119 -9.89 -9.29 -20.02
N GLN A 120 -10.07 -10.61 -19.92
CA GLN A 120 -11.38 -11.21 -19.62
C GLN A 120 -11.63 -11.34 -18.10
N PHE A 121 -10.57 -11.24 -17.29
CA PHE A 121 -10.65 -11.35 -15.84
C PHE A 121 -10.84 -9.98 -15.18
N THR A 122 -11.62 -9.96 -14.09
CA THR A 122 -11.79 -8.81 -13.18
C THR A 122 -10.99 -8.95 -11.88
N LEU A 123 -10.44 -10.15 -11.62
CA LEU A 123 -9.57 -10.41 -10.50
C LEU A 123 -8.14 -10.05 -10.88
N ASN A 124 -7.41 -9.41 -9.97
CA ASN A 124 -5.97 -9.23 -10.09
C ASN A 124 -5.27 -9.51 -8.77
N ASN A 125 -3.98 -9.83 -8.86
CA ASN A 125 -3.07 -9.86 -7.71
C ASN A 125 -1.87 -8.96 -8.03
N ALA A 126 -1.67 -7.91 -7.24
CA ALA A 126 -0.59 -6.95 -7.44
C ALA A 126 0.36 -6.97 -6.24
N VAL A 127 1.64 -7.18 -6.49
CA VAL A 127 2.67 -6.98 -5.45
C VAL A 127 2.87 -5.48 -5.27
N LYS A 128 2.73 -5.00 -4.03
CA LYS A 128 2.93 -3.60 -3.69
C LYS A 128 3.77 -3.47 -2.43
N GLY A 129 4.53 -2.38 -2.37
CA GLY A 129 5.19 -1.95 -1.14
C GLY A 129 4.15 -1.58 -0.10
N ILE A 130 4.11 -2.30 1.00
CA ILE A 130 3.22 -2.09 2.13
C ILE A 130 4.03 -1.48 3.28
N GLY A 131 3.41 -0.58 4.03
CA GLY A 131 4.02 0.07 5.19
C GLY A 131 3.02 0.46 6.25
N PHE A 132 3.53 1.12 7.28
CA PHE A 132 2.77 1.72 8.36
C PHE A 132 2.84 3.24 8.26
N VAL A 133 1.87 3.87 8.90
CA VAL A 133 1.91 5.30 9.26
C VAL A 133 1.94 5.43 10.78
N PRO A 134 2.54 6.49 11.34
CA PRO A 134 2.35 6.83 12.74
C PRO A 134 0.89 7.14 13.04
N LYS A 135 0.49 7.02 14.31
CA LYS A 135 -0.83 7.48 14.80
C LYS A 135 -0.97 8.99 14.61
N LYS A 136 -2.23 9.46 14.68
CA LYS A 136 -2.63 10.85 14.39
C LYS A 136 -1.86 11.88 15.21
N GLU A 137 -1.58 11.56 16.47
CA GLU A 137 -0.83 12.40 17.40
C GLU A 137 0.68 12.48 17.09
N TYR A 138 1.25 11.55 16.31
CA TYR A 138 2.68 11.53 15.98
C TYR A 138 2.99 11.88 14.52
N ILE A 139 2.05 11.70 13.59
CA ILE A 139 2.33 11.73 12.15
C ILE A 139 2.92 13.06 11.65
N LYS A 140 2.40 14.19 12.15
CA LYS A 140 2.86 15.53 11.75
C LYS A 140 4.30 15.79 12.15
N GLU A 141 4.68 15.39 13.36
CA GLU A 141 6.07 15.49 13.84
C GLU A 141 7.03 14.69 12.94
N LYS A 142 6.63 13.48 12.54
CA LYS A 142 7.46 12.61 11.69
C LYS A 142 7.56 13.13 10.25
N ILE A 143 6.50 13.70 9.71
CA ILE A 143 6.53 14.41 8.41
C ILE A 143 7.53 15.56 8.46
N GLU A 144 7.45 16.42 9.49
CA GLU A 144 8.34 17.57 9.62
C GLU A 144 9.80 17.15 9.82
N TYR A 145 10.05 16.07 10.58
CA TYR A 145 11.38 15.50 10.69
C TYR A 145 11.94 15.08 9.32
N MET A 146 11.17 14.29 8.54
CA MET A 146 11.59 13.83 7.22
C MET A 146 11.83 14.99 6.24
N LYS A 147 11.01 16.05 6.27
CA LYS A 147 11.23 17.26 5.45
C LYS A 147 12.56 17.93 5.79
N LYS A 148 12.84 18.14 7.08
CA LYS A 148 14.09 18.78 7.55
C LYS A 148 15.33 17.95 7.21
N THR A 149 15.20 16.63 7.27
CA THR A 149 16.33 15.70 7.08
C THR A 149 16.39 15.09 5.68
N TYR A 150 15.56 15.57 4.74
CA TYR A 150 15.39 14.97 3.41
C TYR A 150 16.70 14.83 2.62
N LYS A 151 17.57 15.85 2.72
CA LYS A 151 18.91 15.90 2.11
C LYS A 151 20.00 15.29 3.00
N GLY A 152 19.62 14.68 4.11
CA GLY A 152 20.53 14.00 5.04
C GLY A 152 21.15 12.73 4.46
N SER A 153 22.15 12.22 5.16
CA SER A 153 22.87 11.00 4.76
C SER A 153 21.95 9.78 4.74
N MET A 154 22.31 8.74 3.98
CA MET A 154 21.59 7.46 4.02
C MET A 154 21.55 6.88 5.44
N LYS A 155 22.62 7.06 6.24
CA LYS A 155 22.62 6.67 7.66
C LYS A 155 21.51 7.38 8.44
N THR A 156 21.40 8.71 8.33
CA THR A 156 20.33 9.49 8.98
C THR A 156 18.94 8.98 8.58
N LYS A 157 18.78 8.65 7.31
CA LYS A 157 17.51 8.12 6.77
C LYS A 157 17.16 6.76 7.37
N LEU A 158 18.14 5.85 7.41
CA LEU A 158 17.98 4.51 7.98
C LEU A 158 17.78 4.54 9.50
N ASP A 159 18.48 5.41 10.23
CA ASP A 159 18.32 5.59 11.67
C ASP A 159 16.90 6.05 12.02
N PHE A 160 16.33 6.98 11.23
CA PHE A 160 14.94 7.38 11.38
C PHE A 160 13.98 6.21 11.12
N LEU A 161 14.14 5.48 10.03
CA LEU A 161 13.31 4.31 9.72
C LEU A 161 13.38 3.24 10.80
N ARG A 162 14.58 2.98 11.33
CA ARG A 162 14.81 2.06 12.44
C ARG A 162 14.02 2.49 13.68
N SER A 163 14.08 3.78 14.03
CA SER A 163 13.37 4.30 15.20
C SER A 163 11.86 4.06 15.14
N LEU A 164 11.25 4.08 13.95
CA LEU A 164 9.83 3.79 13.79
C LEU A 164 9.48 2.33 14.13
N TYR A 165 10.37 1.40 13.79
CA TYR A 165 10.15 -0.04 13.98
C TYR A 165 10.60 -0.54 15.36
N GLU A 166 11.52 0.17 16.00
CA GLU A 166 11.88 -0.03 17.42
C GLU A 166 10.77 0.46 18.36
N HIS A 167 9.91 1.37 17.90
CA HIS A 167 8.78 1.94 18.64
C HIS A 167 7.41 1.62 18.02
N PRO A 168 7.02 0.33 17.89
CA PRO A 168 5.77 -0.07 17.22
C PRO A 168 4.50 0.53 17.86
N GLU A 169 4.56 0.99 19.11
CA GLU A 169 3.48 1.67 19.84
C GLU A 169 3.05 2.99 19.20
N ILE A 170 3.93 3.65 18.43
CA ILE A 170 3.59 4.90 17.73
C ILE A 170 2.90 4.63 16.38
N LEU A 171 2.95 3.39 15.89
CA LEU A 171 2.38 3.01 14.60
C LEU A 171 0.87 2.83 14.72
N ASN A 172 0.16 3.22 13.66
CA ASN A 172 -1.26 2.92 13.56
C ASN A 172 -1.44 1.44 13.18
N LYS A 173 -1.88 0.63 14.15
CA LYS A 173 -2.14 -0.81 13.96
C LYS A 173 -3.44 -1.10 13.21
N LYS A 174 -4.29 -0.11 12.93
CA LYS A 174 -5.63 -0.25 12.33
C LYS A 174 -5.66 -0.12 10.82
N LEU A 175 -4.53 0.24 10.20
CA LEU A 175 -4.41 0.31 8.75
C LEU A 175 -2.98 0.04 8.29
N GLN A 176 -2.85 -0.40 7.05
CA GLN A 176 -1.58 -0.40 6.32
C GLN A 176 -1.67 0.53 5.12
N VAL A 177 -0.54 1.04 4.67
CA VAL A 177 -0.47 1.98 3.54
C VAL A 177 0.35 1.45 2.37
N SER A 178 0.02 1.95 1.19
CA SER A 178 0.80 1.75 -0.03
C SER A 178 0.62 2.93 -0.97
N LEU A 179 1.38 2.93 -2.08
CA LEU A 179 1.24 3.89 -3.17
C LEU A 179 0.82 3.18 -4.45
N GLU A 180 -0.07 3.79 -5.20
CA GLU A 180 -0.36 3.41 -6.58
C GLU A 180 0.54 4.23 -7.52
N LEU A 181 1.70 3.65 -7.85
CA LEU A 181 2.79 4.36 -8.54
C LEU A 181 2.52 4.61 -10.02
N TYR A 182 1.86 3.64 -10.66
CA TYR A 182 1.75 3.57 -12.12
C TYR A 182 0.49 4.23 -12.67
N THR A 183 -0.58 4.28 -11.87
CA THR A 183 -1.84 4.84 -12.32
C THR A 183 -1.72 6.33 -12.65
N THR A 184 -2.29 6.70 -13.79
CA THR A 184 -2.42 8.06 -14.33
C THR A 184 -3.73 8.15 -15.11
N PRO A 185 -4.18 9.35 -15.53
CA PRO A 185 -5.33 9.48 -16.43
C PRO A 185 -5.21 8.69 -17.74
N ASP A 186 -3.99 8.45 -18.23
CA ASP A 186 -3.70 7.74 -19.49
C ASP A 186 -3.34 6.26 -19.29
N PHE A 187 -3.29 5.79 -18.03
CA PHE A 187 -2.97 4.41 -17.69
C PHE A 187 -3.58 4.03 -16.35
N GLU A 188 -4.52 3.10 -16.35
CA GLU A 188 -5.14 2.61 -15.12
C GLU A 188 -4.62 1.20 -14.78
N THR A 189 -4.04 1.03 -13.60
CA THR A 189 -3.74 -0.32 -13.12
C THR A 189 -5.05 -1.07 -12.84
N HIS A 190 -5.02 -2.39 -12.98
CA HIS A 190 -6.18 -3.21 -12.65
C HIS A 190 -6.55 -3.10 -11.17
N SER A 191 -5.56 -3.00 -10.27
CA SER A 191 -5.82 -2.75 -8.84
C SER A 191 -6.55 -1.44 -8.61
N PHE A 192 -6.13 -0.34 -9.26
CA PHE A 192 -6.83 0.94 -9.13
C PHE A 192 -8.29 0.83 -9.56
N LEU A 193 -8.55 0.28 -10.75
CA LEU A 193 -9.91 0.09 -11.27
C LEU A 193 -10.78 -0.75 -10.34
N ASN A 194 -10.21 -1.85 -9.82
CA ASN A 194 -10.89 -2.73 -8.88
C ASN A 194 -11.24 -2.00 -7.59
N LEU A 195 -10.26 -1.39 -6.92
CA LEU A 195 -10.45 -0.73 -5.63
C LEU A 195 -11.39 0.49 -5.72
N MET A 196 -11.41 1.19 -6.86
CA MET A 196 -12.35 2.28 -7.09
C MET A 196 -13.81 1.80 -7.15
N ALA A 197 -14.07 0.67 -7.82
CA ALA A 197 -15.42 0.13 -7.96
C ALA A 197 -15.86 -0.76 -6.78
N ASN A 198 -14.92 -1.46 -6.15
CA ASN A 198 -15.14 -2.36 -5.04
C ASN A 198 -13.93 -2.30 -4.08
N PRO A 199 -14.10 -1.72 -2.89
CA PRO A 199 -12.98 -1.45 -2.01
C PRO A 199 -12.49 -2.67 -1.23
N ILE A 200 -13.04 -3.87 -1.45
CA ILE A 200 -12.52 -5.09 -0.80
C ILE A 200 -11.15 -5.43 -1.37
N ALA A 201 -10.18 -5.61 -0.48
CA ALA A 201 -8.88 -6.14 -0.82
C ALA A 201 -8.38 -7.12 0.24
N THR A 202 -7.67 -8.14 -0.21
CA THR A 202 -6.93 -9.07 0.66
C THR A 202 -5.45 -8.93 0.39
N ILE A 203 -4.64 -8.86 1.44
CA ILE A 203 -3.18 -8.75 1.36
C ILE A 203 -2.58 -10.03 1.96
N VAL A 204 -1.77 -10.74 1.19
CA VAL A 204 -0.99 -11.89 1.67
C VAL A 204 0.49 -11.56 1.67
N PHE A 205 1.19 -11.94 2.72
CA PHE A 205 2.64 -11.85 2.79
C PHE A 205 3.27 -13.22 2.56
N LEU A 206 4.16 -13.30 1.57
CA LEU A 206 4.97 -14.48 1.33
C LEU A 206 6.18 -14.42 2.26
N ASP A 207 6.08 -15.05 3.42
CA ASP A 207 7.17 -15.21 4.39
C ASP A 207 6.83 -16.33 5.41
N ILE A 208 7.72 -16.62 6.35
CA ILE A 208 7.44 -17.41 7.54
C ILE A 208 7.65 -16.55 8.81
N PRO A 209 6.62 -16.30 9.62
CA PRO A 209 5.20 -16.63 9.41
C PRO A 209 4.57 -15.96 8.17
N SER A 210 3.45 -16.52 7.71
CA SER A 210 2.65 -15.97 6.61
C SER A 210 1.29 -15.51 7.13
N TYR A 211 0.89 -14.29 6.78
CA TYR A 211 -0.37 -13.70 7.21
C TYR A 211 -1.20 -13.26 6.02
N GLU A 212 -2.52 -13.37 6.18
CA GLU A 212 -3.52 -12.78 5.29
C GLU A 212 -4.30 -11.71 6.06
N ILE A 213 -4.44 -10.53 5.44
CA ILE A 213 -5.21 -9.42 5.99
C ILE A 213 -6.33 -9.10 5.01
N ARG A 214 -7.57 -9.04 5.51
CA ARG A 214 -8.73 -8.58 4.73
C ARG A 214 -9.10 -7.17 5.12
N THR A 215 -9.33 -6.34 4.11
CA THR A 215 -9.34 -4.90 4.27
C THR A 215 -10.46 -4.23 3.47
N ILE A 216 -10.83 -3.04 3.91
CA ILE A 216 -11.49 -2.04 3.07
C ILE A 216 -10.43 -1.02 2.66
N ALA A 217 -10.19 -0.93 1.36
CA ALA A 217 -9.20 -0.06 0.76
C ALA A 217 -9.79 1.31 0.40
N ARG A 218 -9.24 2.36 0.99
CA ARG A 218 -9.48 3.75 0.62
C ARG A 218 -8.42 4.20 -0.38
N VAL A 219 -8.84 4.62 -1.57
CA VAL A 219 -7.98 5.11 -2.65
C VAL A 219 -8.05 6.64 -2.69
N ILE A 220 -6.92 7.31 -2.45
CA ILE A 220 -6.89 8.75 -2.19
C ILE A 220 -5.99 9.45 -3.21
N HIS A 221 -6.57 10.36 -3.98
CA HIS A 221 -5.80 11.27 -4.81
C HIS A 221 -5.03 12.25 -3.89
N PRO A 222 -3.77 12.63 -4.16
CA PRO A 222 -3.01 13.56 -3.31
C PRO A 222 -3.66 14.93 -3.07
N GLU A 223 -4.62 15.29 -3.93
CA GLU A 223 -5.39 16.53 -3.89
C GLU A 223 -6.88 16.28 -3.65
N ASP A 224 -7.26 15.15 -3.04
CA ASP A 224 -8.64 14.85 -2.67
C ASP A 224 -9.11 15.85 -1.58
N PRO A 225 -10.04 16.77 -1.88
CA PRO A 225 -10.49 17.76 -0.90
C PRO A 225 -11.28 17.12 0.24
N ASP A 226 -11.94 15.99 -0.03
CA ASP A 226 -12.86 15.30 0.89
C ASP A 226 -12.15 14.31 1.80
N ALA A 227 -10.84 14.08 1.60
CA ALA A 227 -10.04 13.33 2.55
C ALA A 227 -9.93 14.09 3.88
N SER A 228 -10.11 13.38 4.99
CA SER A 228 -9.86 13.90 6.33
C SER A 228 -8.41 14.36 6.48
N ASP A 229 -8.14 15.23 7.47
CA ASP A 229 -6.78 15.71 7.73
C ASP A 229 -5.80 14.55 7.99
N TYR A 230 -6.24 13.52 8.74
CA TYR A 230 -5.40 12.37 9.00
C TYR A 230 -5.16 11.51 7.74
N GLU A 231 -6.16 11.35 6.87
CA GLU A 231 -5.96 10.68 5.58
C GLU A 231 -4.96 11.45 4.69
N LYS A 232 -5.06 12.79 4.65
CA LYS A 232 -4.11 13.65 3.93
C LYS A 232 -2.69 13.50 4.49
N ASP A 233 -2.55 13.52 5.81
CA ASP A 233 -1.28 13.28 6.49
C ASP A 233 -0.72 11.88 6.16
N CYS A 234 -1.57 10.84 6.11
CA CYS A 234 -1.17 9.48 5.71
C CYS A 234 -0.63 9.43 4.27
N VAL A 235 -1.31 10.09 3.32
CA VAL A 235 -0.87 10.16 1.93
C VAL A 235 0.44 10.93 1.79
N GLU A 236 0.57 12.07 2.49
CA GLU A 236 1.80 12.86 2.51
C GLU A 236 2.96 12.06 3.12
N TYR A 237 2.76 11.47 4.30
CA TYR A 237 3.76 10.65 4.97
C TYR A 237 4.22 9.50 4.08
N THR A 238 3.29 8.79 3.44
CA THR A 238 3.62 7.62 2.60
C THR A 238 4.41 8.03 1.35
N ASN A 239 4.05 9.16 0.72
CA ASN A 239 4.84 9.73 -0.39
C ASN A 239 6.22 10.19 0.07
N LEU A 240 6.28 10.85 1.24
CA LEU A 240 7.50 11.39 1.78
C LEU A 240 8.46 10.27 2.19
N ILE A 241 8.02 9.24 2.91
CA ILE A 241 8.89 8.13 3.31
C ILE A 241 9.42 7.35 2.09
N HIS A 242 8.60 7.19 1.04
CA HIS A 242 9.03 6.59 -0.22
C HIS A 242 10.14 7.43 -0.88
N SER A 243 9.92 8.75 -0.99
CA SER A 243 10.90 9.68 -1.58
C SER A 243 12.13 9.88 -0.67
N TYR A 244 11.95 9.75 0.63
CA TYR A 244 13.00 9.88 1.63
C TYR A 244 14.02 8.75 1.44
N PHE A 245 13.55 7.53 1.19
CA PHE A 245 14.41 6.37 0.93
C PHE A 245 14.96 6.34 -0.51
N HIS A 246 14.13 6.55 -1.54
CA HIS A 246 14.51 6.34 -2.94
C HIS A 246 14.98 7.60 -3.68
N GLY A 247 14.83 8.79 -3.10
CA GLY A 247 15.09 10.07 -3.77
C GLY A 247 13.82 10.74 -4.29
N GLU A 248 13.99 11.90 -4.93
CA GLU A 248 12.87 12.74 -5.35
C GLU A 248 12.15 12.16 -6.57
N PHE A 249 10.82 12.21 -6.56
CA PHE A 249 9.97 11.83 -7.68
C PHE A 249 9.24 13.06 -8.25
N PRO A 250 8.95 13.09 -9.56
CA PRO A 250 8.36 14.25 -10.23
C PRO A 250 6.88 14.47 -9.91
N LYS A 251 6.25 13.58 -9.13
CA LYS A 251 4.84 13.66 -8.75
C LYS A 251 4.60 13.07 -7.36
N LYS A 252 3.50 13.49 -6.74
CA LYS A 252 2.91 12.74 -5.62
C LYS A 252 2.08 11.58 -6.19
N PHE A 253 2.26 10.41 -5.62
CA PHE A 253 1.54 9.19 -5.96
C PHE A 253 0.22 9.10 -5.20
N ILE A 254 -0.75 8.42 -5.82
CA ILE A 254 -2.02 8.06 -5.20
C ILE A 254 -1.77 7.21 -3.96
N GLY A 255 -2.40 7.56 -2.85
CA GLY A 255 -2.32 6.80 -1.61
C GLY A 255 -3.36 5.69 -1.54
N LEU A 256 -2.95 4.54 -1.02
CA LEU A 256 -3.84 3.43 -0.70
C LEU A 256 -3.78 3.21 0.82
N LEU A 257 -4.92 3.36 1.49
CA LEU A 257 -5.09 3.07 2.91
C LEU A 257 -5.94 1.81 3.06
N PHE A 258 -5.36 0.76 3.61
CA PHE A 258 -6.01 -0.54 3.82
C PHE A 258 -6.44 -0.67 5.27
N TYR A 259 -7.71 -0.36 5.56
CA TYR A 259 -8.27 -0.50 6.90
C TYR A 259 -8.49 -1.97 7.21
N ILE A 260 -7.95 -2.43 8.35
CA ILE A 260 -7.91 -3.84 8.73
C ILE A 260 -9.28 -4.27 9.24
N ILE A 261 -9.87 -5.30 8.63
CA ILE A 261 -11.16 -5.87 9.05
C ILE A 261 -10.96 -7.24 9.71
N GLU A 262 -10.19 -8.12 9.06
CA GLU A 262 -9.93 -9.48 9.54
C GLU A 262 -8.46 -9.82 9.32
N VAL A 263 -7.89 -10.64 10.20
CA VAL A 263 -6.52 -11.15 10.07
C VAL A 263 -6.53 -12.66 10.21
N PHE A 264 -5.78 -13.35 9.37
CA PHE A 264 -5.63 -14.79 9.33
C PHE A 264 -4.16 -15.18 9.41
N ASP A 265 -3.86 -16.25 10.15
CA ASP A 265 -2.53 -16.88 10.16
C ASP A 265 -2.53 -17.99 9.11
N ASN A 266 -1.83 -17.77 8.00
CA ASN A 266 -1.73 -18.71 6.88
C ASN A 266 -0.35 -19.40 6.87
N THR A 267 0.40 -19.35 7.96
CA THR A 267 1.75 -19.92 8.08
C THR A 267 1.77 -21.41 7.72
N PRO A 268 2.47 -21.80 6.63
CA PRO A 268 2.62 -23.20 6.26
C PRO A 268 3.30 -24.03 7.36
N GLY A 269 2.84 -25.27 7.57
CA GLY A 269 3.43 -26.22 8.52
C GLY A 269 3.06 -25.99 10.00
N LYS A 270 2.41 -24.88 10.35
CA LYS A 270 1.91 -24.63 11.70
C LYS A 270 0.46 -25.10 11.83
N LYS A 271 0.21 -26.12 12.67
CA LYS A 271 -1.13 -26.72 12.86
C LYS A 271 -2.20 -25.73 13.34
N SER A 272 -1.81 -24.69 14.08
CA SER A 272 -2.72 -23.63 14.53
C SER A 272 -2.85 -22.46 13.54
N ALA A 273 -2.10 -22.45 12.45
CA ALA A 273 -2.20 -21.43 11.41
C ALA A 273 -3.28 -21.84 10.39
N LEU A 274 -3.04 -22.81 9.50
CA LEU A 274 -4.03 -23.44 8.60
C LEU A 274 -5.07 -22.51 7.91
N GLY A 275 -4.82 -21.21 7.77
CA GLY A 275 -5.84 -20.28 7.28
C GLY A 275 -6.88 -19.87 8.31
N GLN A 276 -6.57 -19.95 9.60
CA GLN A 276 -7.48 -19.62 10.68
C GLN A 276 -7.51 -18.12 10.92
N ARG A 277 -8.73 -17.62 11.14
CA ARG A 277 -8.94 -16.23 11.52
C ARG A 277 -8.48 -16.02 12.95
N ILE A 278 -7.53 -15.12 13.14
CA ILE A 278 -7.00 -14.75 14.45
C ILE A 278 -7.57 -13.42 14.96
N ILE A 279 -8.16 -12.61 14.07
CA ILE A 279 -8.88 -11.37 14.40
C ILE A 279 -10.22 -11.33 13.64
N PRO A 280 -11.38 -11.33 14.34
CA PRO A 280 -12.72 -11.37 13.76
C PRO A 280 -13.29 -10.01 13.37
#